data_AF-A0A7X3HWH2-F1
#
_entry.id   AF-A0A7X3HWH2-F1
#
_cell.length_a   1.000
_cell.length_b   1.000
_cell.length_c   1.000
_cell.angle_alpha   90.00
_cell.angle_beta   90.00
_cell.angle_gamma   90.00
#
_symmetry.space_group_name_H-M   'P 1'
#
loop_
_entity.id
_entity.type
_entity.pdbx_description
1 polymer ?
#
loop_
_entity_poly.entity_id
_entity_poly.type
_entity_poly.pdbx_seq_one_letter_code
_entity_poly.pdbx_strand_id
1 'polypeptide(L)'
;MPDAALKHANSTPSSQRTGQVVNLKLVKLACYELNIRSFHPAKTFGWSGFNYEGDARGFSLGASGKSGSAGAQVTSRVWHRFAIDTNAGEVLNVETESNDSGKQGEAHTRYDGELQPKGGSWPLVKKESGPVTTLFVDGGYAGENHAFPLSATAKKATGMTFVPSLDVSYKIVITVDRVAKHVDIVSYISGDGFPNCEAFIVDSKGTAVFLGIHVRKGAASFSLWGDKKYPMISSAIRLGIDEDGNFNGLIANELKRRKQNKENLEFHPLAEWNNFFTHLDPSTERWMWMWEEPMPEQSNGNARK
;
A
#
# COMPACT_ATOMS: atom_id res chain seq x y z
N MET A 1 -11.08 23.55 -24.61
CA MET A 1 -10.10 22.70 -25.33
C MET A 1 -9.03 23.60 -25.91
N PRO A 2 -7.75 23.31 -25.60
CA PRO A 2 -6.95 22.68 -26.64
C PRO A 2 -6.09 21.54 -26.07
N ASP A 3 -6.42 20.31 -26.47
CA ASP A 3 -5.76 19.07 -26.09
C ASP A 3 -4.94 18.52 -27.29
N ALA A 4 -4.11 19.37 -27.90
CA ALA A 4 -3.46 19.06 -29.18
C ALA A 4 -1.95 19.33 -29.22
N ALA A 5 -1.24 19.31 -28.09
CA ALA A 5 0.20 19.63 -28.08
C ALA A 5 1.03 18.78 -27.10
N LEU A 6 0.86 17.46 -27.04
CA LEU A 6 1.79 16.57 -26.32
C LEU A 6 2.00 15.24 -27.07
N LYS A 7 2.58 15.30 -28.27
CA LYS A 7 3.12 14.13 -29.00
C LYS A 7 4.64 14.17 -29.19
N HIS A 8 5.32 15.21 -28.70
CA HIS A 8 6.74 15.45 -29.00
C HIS A 8 7.51 15.77 -27.72
N ALA A 9 8.65 15.10 -27.53
CA ALA A 9 9.65 15.43 -26.51
C ALA A 9 10.98 15.75 -27.22
N ASN A 10 11.58 16.89 -26.91
CA ASN A 10 12.89 17.29 -27.46
C ASN A 10 14.02 16.60 -26.69
N SER A 11 15.03 16.06 -27.39
CA SER A 11 16.19 15.39 -26.78
C SER A 11 17.23 16.38 -26.22
N THR A 12 18.10 15.88 -25.32
CA THR A 12 19.20 16.56 -24.60
C THR A 12 20.20 17.29 -25.54
N PRO A 13 20.86 18.38 -25.10
CA PRO A 13 21.70 19.20 -25.98
C PRO A 13 23.05 18.54 -26.24
N SER A 14 23.35 18.22 -27.50
CA SER A 14 24.73 18.15 -27.98
C SER A 14 25.21 19.56 -28.33
N SER A 15 26.50 19.83 -28.11
CA SER A 15 27.18 21.11 -28.43
C SER A 15 27.05 21.51 -29.91
N GLN A 16 26.60 20.60 -30.76
CA GLN A 16 26.04 20.88 -32.07
C GLN A 16 24.54 20.59 -31.99
N ARG A 17 23.70 21.62 -32.13
CA ARG A 17 22.22 21.53 -32.11
C ARG A 17 21.64 20.81 -33.34
N THR A 18 22.30 19.75 -33.82
CA THR A 18 21.86 18.88 -34.92
C THR A 18 21.08 17.67 -34.41
N GLY A 19 20.36 17.83 -33.29
CA GLY A 19 19.49 16.78 -32.76
C GLY A 19 18.45 16.39 -33.81
N GLN A 20 18.38 15.10 -34.14
CA GLN A 20 17.31 14.58 -34.98
C GLN A 20 16.01 14.56 -34.17
N VAL A 21 14.96 15.16 -34.71
CA VAL A 21 13.61 15.02 -34.16
C VAL A 21 13.16 13.58 -34.41
N VAL A 22 13.02 12.79 -33.35
CA VAL A 22 12.52 11.42 -33.41
C VAL A 22 11.07 11.40 -32.92
N ASN A 23 10.17 10.82 -33.71
CA ASN A 23 8.81 10.56 -33.27
C ASN A 23 8.80 9.35 -32.35
N LEU A 24 8.67 9.59 -31.05
CA LEU A 24 8.56 8.55 -30.05
C LEU A 24 7.08 8.31 -29.72
N LYS A 25 6.68 7.04 -29.78
CA LYS A 25 5.39 6.62 -29.25
C LYS A 25 5.49 6.61 -27.72
N LEU A 26 4.76 7.50 -27.07
CA LEU A 26 4.68 7.55 -25.62
C LEU A 26 3.84 6.39 -25.09
N VAL A 27 4.28 5.80 -23.97
CA VAL A 27 3.48 4.84 -23.19
C VAL A 27 2.15 5.49 -22.79
N LYS A 28 1.07 4.71 -22.76
CA LYS A 28 -0.23 5.18 -22.28
C LYS A 28 -0.19 5.42 -20.77
N LEU A 29 -0.94 6.41 -20.32
CA LEU A 29 -1.28 6.55 -18.92
C LEU A 29 -2.37 5.51 -18.59
N ALA A 30 -2.31 4.93 -17.39
CA ALA A 30 -3.16 3.82 -16.96
C ALA A 30 -3.79 4.09 -15.59
N CYS A 31 -4.74 3.24 -15.20
CA CYS A 31 -5.29 3.24 -13.85
C CYS A 31 -4.49 2.28 -12.96
N TYR A 32 -4.18 2.73 -11.75
CA TYR A 32 -3.55 1.91 -10.72
C TYR A 32 -4.42 1.85 -9.47
N GLU A 33 -4.68 0.67 -8.94
CA GLU A 33 -5.40 0.49 -7.69
C GLU A 33 -4.42 0.42 -6.52
N LEU A 34 -4.58 1.28 -5.53
CA LEU A 34 -3.83 1.24 -4.28
C LEU A 34 -4.66 0.53 -3.21
N ASN A 35 -4.00 -0.38 -2.50
CA ASN A 35 -4.56 -1.12 -1.38
C ASN A 35 -3.66 -0.92 -0.17
N ILE A 36 -4.22 -0.39 0.92
CA ILE A 36 -3.51 -0.20 2.18
C ILE A 36 -4.40 -0.74 3.29
N ARG A 37 -3.89 -1.66 4.09
CA ARG A 37 -4.70 -2.31 5.11
C ARG A 37 -3.93 -2.65 6.37
N SER A 38 -4.68 -2.76 7.45
CA SER A 38 -4.21 -3.19 8.76
C SER A 38 -4.81 -4.54 9.12
N PHE A 39 -4.00 -5.43 9.70
CA PHE A 39 -4.44 -6.76 10.10
C PHE A 39 -3.64 -7.27 11.31
N HIS A 40 -4.22 -8.20 12.05
CA HIS A 40 -3.57 -8.90 13.15
C HIS A 40 -3.23 -10.33 12.75
N PRO A 41 -1.94 -10.74 12.76
CA PRO A 41 -1.54 -12.00 12.13
C PRO A 41 -1.93 -13.26 12.90
N ALA A 42 -2.06 -13.16 14.23
CA ALA A 42 -2.46 -14.29 15.05
C ALA A 42 -3.98 -14.47 15.07
N LYS A 43 -4.43 -15.69 15.44
CA LYS A 43 -5.86 -16.02 15.60
C LYS A 43 -6.57 -15.16 16.63
N THR A 44 -5.87 -14.72 17.66
CA THR A 44 -6.40 -13.80 18.66
C THR A 44 -5.38 -12.72 19.00
N PHE A 45 -5.85 -11.62 19.59
CA PHE A 45 -5.00 -10.57 20.16
C PHE A 45 -4.36 -10.97 21.51
N GLY A 46 -4.52 -12.24 21.92
CA GLY A 46 -4.06 -12.76 23.20
C GLY A 46 -4.70 -12.08 24.41
N TRP A 47 -4.10 -12.30 25.59
CA TRP A 47 -4.58 -11.73 26.85
C TRP A 47 -4.64 -10.20 26.81
N SER A 48 -3.63 -9.54 26.24
CA SER A 48 -3.55 -8.08 26.15
C SER A 48 -4.63 -7.43 25.26
N GLY A 49 -5.24 -8.21 24.36
CA GLY A 49 -6.40 -7.77 23.59
C GLY A 49 -7.65 -8.57 23.95
N PHE A 50 -7.78 -9.00 25.21
CA PHE A 50 -8.99 -9.63 25.75
C PHE A 50 -9.53 -10.81 24.92
N ASN A 51 -8.63 -11.53 24.23
CA ASN A 51 -8.93 -12.63 23.32
C ASN A 51 -9.92 -12.30 22.18
N TYR A 52 -9.96 -11.04 21.73
CA TYR A 52 -10.60 -10.73 20.44
C TYR A 52 -9.90 -11.50 19.32
N GLU A 53 -10.66 -11.87 18.30
CA GLU A 53 -10.14 -12.58 17.13
C GLU A 53 -9.28 -11.65 16.27
N GLY A 54 -8.17 -12.18 15.76
CA GLY A 54 -7.36 -11.55 14.73
C GLY A 54 -7.67 -12.10 13.34
N ASP A 55 -6.82 -11.81 12.38
CA ASP A 55 -6.99 -12.19 10.98
C ASP A 55 -6.37 -13.56 10.63
N ALA A 56 -5.54 -14.12 11.51
CA ALA A 56 -4.97 -15.46 11.38
C ALA A 56 -4.25 -15.73 10.04
N ARG A 57 -3.49 -14.76 9.53
CA ARG A 57 -2.88 -14.83 8.20
C ARG A 57 -1.50 -14.18 8.12
N GLY A 58 -0.80 -14.46 7.01
CA GLY A 58 0.40 -13.76 6.57
C GLY A 58 0.11 -12.51 5.74
N PHE A 59 1.18 -11.88 5.26
CA PHE A 59 1.11 -10.82 4.27
C PHE A 59 0.56 -11.34 2.94
N SER A 60 -0.19 -10.52 2.22
CA SER A 60 -0.84 -10.94 0.98
C SER A 60 -1.09 -9.79 0.01
N LEU A 61 -1.09 -10.12 -1.28
CA LEU A 61 -1.53 -9.25 -2.38
C LEU A 61 -2.97 -9.56 -2.83
N GLY A 62 -3.63 -10.53 -2.19
CA GLY A 62 -5.02 -10.84 -2.48
C GLY A 62 -5.94 -9.68 -2.13
N ALA A 63 -6.98 -9.50 -2.93
CA ALA A 63 -7.97 -8.44 -2.73
C ALA A 63 -8.61 -8.53 -1.34
N SER A 64 -8.76 -7.37 -0.69
CA SER A 64 -9.56 -7.25 0.51
C SER A 64 -11.04 -7.38 0.14
N GLY A 65 -11.87 -7.85 1.08
CA GLY A 65 -13.31 -7.91 0.86
C GLY A 65 -14.08 -8.02 2.17
N LYS A 66 -15.37 -7.69 2.12
CA LYS A 66 -16.25 -7.78 3.29
C LYS A 66 -16.46 -9.24 3.70
N SER A 67 -16.72 -9.46 4.98
CA SER A 67 -17.05 -10.77 5.54
C SER A 67 -18.18 -11.43 4.74
N GLY A 68 -17.98 -12.69 4.34
CA GLY A 68 -19.00 -13.45 3.60
C GLY A 68 -19.19 -13.08 2.12
N SER A 69 -18.41 -12.15 1.57
CA SER A 69 -18.46 -11.84 0.13
C SER A 69 -17.79 -12.94 -0.68
N ALA A 70 -18.44 -13.41 -1.76
CA ALA A 70 -17.79 -14.30 -2.72
C ALA A 70 -16.55 -13.61 -3.31
N GLY A 71 -15.37 -14.21 -3.14
CA GLY A 71 -14.09 -13.64 -3.60
C GLY A 71 -13.31 -12.82 -2.57
N ALA A 72 -13.83 -12.59 -1.36
CA ALA A 72 -13.06 -11.98 -0.27
C ALA A 72 -12.04 -13.01 0.27
N GLN A 73 -10.82 -12.98 -0.24
CA GLN A 73 -9.79 -13.96 0.12
C GLN A 73 -8.96 -13.55 1.33
N VAL A 74 -8.93 -12.26 1.68
CA VAL A 74 -8.04 -11.73 2.71
C VAL A 74 -8.77 -10.82 3.70
N THR A 75 -8.71 -11.19 4.98
CA THR A 75 -9.31 -10.47 6.10
C THR A 75 -8.44 -9.31 6.58
N SER A 76 -9.05 -8.26 7.13
CA SER A 76 -8.35 -7.11 7.71
C SER A 76 -9.18 -6.45 8.80
N ARG A 77 -8.50 -5.81 9.75
CA ARG A 77 -9.13 -4.95 10.76
C ARG A 77 -9.69 -3.68 10.13
N VAL A 78 -8.92 -3.05 9.24
CA VAL A 78 -9.39 -1.99 8.35
C VAL A 78 -8.64 -2.14 7.03
N TRP A 79 -9.33 -1.98 5.92
CA TRP A 79 -8.70 -1.87 4.61
C TRP A 79 -9.23 -0.64 3.89
N HIS A 80 -8.35 -0.01 3.13
CA HIS A 80 -8.60 1.18 2.36
C HIS A 80 -8.10 0.95 0.94
N ARG A 81 -8.98 1.17 -0.04
CA ARG A 81 -8.73 0.91 -1.45
C ARG A 81 -9.26 2.04 -2.30
N PHE A 82 -8.52 2.40 -3.33
CA PHE A 82 -8.96 3.37 -4.32
C PHE A 82 -8.13 3.21 -5.59
N ALA A 83 -8.68 3.65 -6.72
CA ALA A 83 -7.97 3.70 -7.99
C ALA A 83 -7.50 5.12 -8.27
N ILE A 84 -6.34 5.25 -8.91
CA ILE A 84 -5.81 6.50 -9.44
C ILE A 84 -5.83 6.40 -10.95
N ASP A 85 -6.61 7.26 -11.60
CA ASP A 85 -6.49 7.45 -13.04
C ASP A 85 -5.34 8.42 -13.32
N THR A 86 -4.22 7.91 -13.83
CA THR A 86 -3.05 8.76 -14.11
C THR A 86 -3.25 9.69 -15.30
N ASN A 87 -4.22 9.40 -16.17
CA ASN A 87 -4.59 10.25 -17.29
C ASN A 87 -5.46 11.42 -16.83
N ALA A 88 -6.53 11.16 -16.06
CA ALA A 88 -7.39 12.21 -15.52
C ALA A 88 -6.71 12.99 -14.37
N GLY A 89 -5.84 12.32 -13.60
CA GLY A 89 -5.33 12.85 -12.34
C GLY A 89 -6.42 12.88 -11.28
N GLU A 90 -7.20 11.80 -11.20
CA GLU A 90 -8.36 11.68 -10.32
C GLU A 90 -8.27 10.42 -9.46
N VAL A 91 -8.91 10.48 -8.29
CA VAL A 91 -9.11 9.32 -7.43
C VAL A 91 -10.53 8.78 -7.65
N LEU A 92 -10.61 7.47 -7.87
CA LEU A 92 -11.84 6.75 -8.19
C LEU A 92 -12.08 5.63 -7.17
N ASN A 93 -13.33 5.20 -7.03
CA ASN A 93 -13.72 3.98 -6.30
C ASN A 93 -13.12 3.87 -4.88
N VAL A 94 -13.20 4.95 -4.10
CA VAL A 94 -12.68 4.97 -2.74
C VAL A 94 -13.57 4.12 -1.84
N GLU A 95 -12.96 3.12 -1.21
CA GLU A 95 -13.60 2.21 -0.27
C GLU A 95 -12.77 2.14 1.01
N THR A 96 -13.44 2.26 2.16
CA THR A 96 -12.83 2.03 3.48
C THR A 96 -13.75 1.17 4.30
N GLU A 97 -13.31 -0.02 4.67
CA GLU A 97 -14.16 -1.05 5.23
C GLU A 97 -13.38 -1.92 6.22
N SER A 98 -14.11 -2.75 6.97
CA SER A 98 -13.58 -3.64 8.00
C SER A 98 -14.22 -5.02 7.87
N ASN A 99 -13.49 -6.08 8.24
CA ASN A 99 -14.10 -7.39 8.46
C ASN A 99 -14.75 -7.45 9.85
N ASP A 100 -15.70 -8.37 9.98
CA ASP A 100 -16.46 -8.56 11.20
C ASP A 100 -15.51 -8.96 12.34
N SER A 101 -15.80 -8.48 13.54
CA SER A 101 -14.91 -8.63 14.70
C SER A 101 -15.70 -9.16 15.88
N GLY A 102 -15.09 -10.07 16.64
CA GLY A 102 -15.72 -10.71 17.79
C GLY A 102 -14.68 -11.32 18.70
N LYS A 103 -15.10 -11.77 19.88
CA LYS A 103 -14.30 -12.68 20.70
C LYS A 103 -14.45 -14.09 20.18
N GLN A 104 -13.45 -14.91 20.45
CA GLN A 104 -13.46 -16.31 20.03
C GLN A 104 -14.71 -17.03 20.56
N GLY A 105 -15.55 -17.53 19.63
CA GLY A 105 -16.78 -18.26 19.95
C GLY A 105 -17.99 -17.39 20.32
N GLU A 106 -17.88 -16.06 20.20
CA GLU A 106 -19.00 -15.13 20.38
C GLU A 106 -19.56 -14.64 19.04
N ALA A 107 -20.72 -13.98 19.08
CA ALA A 107 -21.28 -13.36 17.89
C ALA A 107 -20.41 -12.18 17.43
N HIS A 108 -20.15 -12.11 16.11
CA HIS A 108 -19.37 -11.02 15.54
C HIS A 108 -20.20 -9.75 15.36
N THR A 109 -19.58 -8.62 15.67
CA THR A 109 -20.08 -7.31 15.30
C THR A 109 -19.78 -7.06 13.82
N ARG A 110 -20.83 -6.78 13.05
CA ARG A 110 -20.72 -6.28 11.68
C ARG A 110 -20.46 -4.78 11.67
N TYR A 111 -19.57 -4.35 10.78
CA TYR A 111 -19.15 -2.96 10.62
C TYR A 111 -19.86 -2.35 9.42
N ASP A 112 -21.11 -1.93 9.62
CA ASP A 112 -21.95 -1.29 8.62
C ASP A 112 -22.51 0.05 9.13
N GLY A 113 -22.98 0.89 8.18
CA GLY A 113 -23.52 2.22 8.47
C GLY A 113 -22.58 3.06 9.35
N GLU A 114 -23.06 3.45 10.52
CA GLU A 114 -22.32 4.31 11.46
C GLU A 114 -21.11 3.63 12.11
N LEU A 115 -21.00 2.31 12.04
CA LEU A 115 -19.89 1.53 12.58
C LEU A 115 -18.78 1.30 11.54
N GLN A 116 -18.97 1.74 10.30
CA GLN A 116 -17.93 1.60 9.28
C GLN A 116 -16.69 2.42 9.64
N PRO A 117 -15.49 1.89 9.36
CA PRO A 117 -14.29 2.70 9.41
C PRO A 117 -14.42 3.85 8.41
N LYS A 118 -13.72 4.94 8.68
CA LYS A 118 -13.75 6.13 7.84
C LYS A 118 -12.43 6.24 7.11
N GLY A 119 -12.44 6.75 5.88
CA GLY A 119 -11.23 7.34 5.32
C GLY A 119 -10.84 8.51 6.23
N GLY A 120 -9.70 8.44 6.90
CA GLY A 120 -9.27 9.44 7.87
C GLY A 120 -9.16 10.80 7.18
N SER A 121 -8.25 10.89 6.20
CA SER A 121 -8.27 11.92 5.16
C SER A 121 -8.62 11.26 3.82
N TRP A 122 -9.61 11.83 3.12
CA TRP A 122 -9.95 11.39 1.77
C TRP A 122 -8.72 11.53 0.85
N PRO A 123 -8.45 10.51 -0.01
CA PRO A 123 -7.34 10.58 -0.93
C PRO A 123 -7.45 11.79 -1.85
N LEU A 124 -6.47 12.68 -1.77
CA LEU A 124 -6.32 13.84 -2.64
C LEU A 124 -5.20 13.58 -3.62
N VAL A 125 -5.40 13.95 -4.88
CA VAL A 125 -4.38 13.83 -5.92
C VAL A 125 -4.07 15.18 -6.54
N LYS A 126 -2.77 15.47 -6.71
CA LYS A 126 -2.26 16.58 -7.53
C LYS A 126 -1.47 16.00 -8.69
N LYS A 127 -1.73 16.46 -9.91
CA LYS A 127 -1.07 16.00 -11.14
C LYS A 127 -0.20 17.08 -11.77
N GLU A 128 0.97 16.67 -12.24
CA GLU A 128 1.85 17.44 -13.12
C GLU A 128 2.04 16.65 -14.42
N SER A 129 1.61 17.21 -15.56
CA SER A 129 1.51 16.48 -16.84
C SER A 129 2.69 16.75 -17.77
N GLY A 130 3.09 15.73 -18.52
CA GLY A 130 4.14 15.82 -19.54
C GLY A 130 4.58 14.44 -20.06
N PRO A 131 5.69 14.37 -20.81
CA PRO A 131 6.35 13.10 -21.14
C PRO A 131 6.71 12.30 -19.89
N VAL A 132 7.03 13.01 -18.81
CA VAL A 132 7.04 12.52 -17.44
C VAL A 132 5.81 13.10 -16.75
N THR A 133 4.96 12.24 -16.19
CA THR A 133 3.75 12.64 -15.46
C THR A 133 3.90 12.25 -13.99
N THR A 134 3.74 13.20 -13.09
CA THR A 134 3.88 13.00 -11.64
C THR A 134 2.55 13.21 -10.94
N LEU A 135 2.20 12.29 -10.03
CA LEU A 135 1.03 12.37 -9.17
C LEU A 135 1.46 12.35 -7.71
N PHE A 136 0.93 13.29 -6.92
CA PHE A 136 1.10 13.35 -5.48
C PHE A 136 -0.21 12.94 -4.83
N VAL A 137 -0.17 11.92 -3.97
CA VAL A 137 -1.35 11.30 -3.36
C VAL A 137 -1.19 11.38 -1.85
N ASP A 138 -2.12 12.06 -1.19
CA ASP A 138 -2.19 12.17 0.26
C ASP A 138 -3.52 11.60 0.75
N GLY A 139 -3.53 10.80 1.82
CA GLY A 139 -4.77 10.27 2.38
C GLY A 139 -4.55 9.44 3.64
N GLY A 140 -5.60 8.75 4.09
CA GLY A 140 -5.54 7.90 5.27
C GLY A 140 -6.84 7.15 5.56
N TYR A 141 -6.80 6.25 6.53
CA TYR A 141 -7.97 5.59 7.09
C TYR A 141 -7.91 5.55 8.61
N ALA A 142 -9.09 5.47 9.21
CA ALA A 142 -9.32 5.39 10.64
C ALA A 142 -10.37 4.32 10.95
N GLY A 143 -10.26 3.60 12.06
CA GLY A 143 -11.26 2.62 12.46
C GLY A 143 -11.27 2.32 13.96
N GLU A 144 -12.47 2.16 14.52
CA GLU A 144 -12.68 1.89 15.94
C GLU A 144 -13.14 0.44 16.15
N ASN A 145 -12.71 -0.26 17.21
CA ASN A 145 -13.18 -1.62 17.47
C ASN A 145 -14.55 -1.63 18.20
N HIS A 146 -15.63 -1.79 17.44
CA HIS A 146 -16.99 -1.87 17.98
C HIS A 146 -17.41 -3.24 18.53
N ALA A 147 -16.54 -4.26 18.48
CA ALA A 147 -16.78 -5.54 19.16
C ALA A 147 -16.66 -5.43 20.70
N PHE A 148 -16.09 -4.34 21.22
CA PHE A 148 -16.08 -4.11 22.67
C PHE A 148 -17.49 -3.94 23.23
N PRO A 149 -17.83 -4.56 24.38
CA PRO A 149 -19.12 -4.39 25.03
C PRO A 149 -19.49 -2.92 25.14
N LEU A 150 -20.73 -2.58 24.76
CA LEU A 150 -21.28 -1.22 24.77
C LEU A 150 -20.66 -0.24 23.76
N SER A 151 -19.56 -0.56 23.06
CA SER A 151 -18.92 0.34 22.09
C SER A 151 -19.85 0.68 20.92
N ALA A 152 -20.46 -0.33 20.29
CA ALA A 152 -21.40 -0.12 19.19
C ALA A 152 -22.64 0.68 19.62
N THR A 153 -23.18 0.39 20.81
CA THR A 153 -24.34 1.09 21.36
C THR A 153 -24.01 2.55 21.66
N ALA A 154 -22.86 2.83 22.27
CA ALA A 154 -22.39 4.18 22.54
C ALA A 154 -22.23 4.99 21.24
N LYS A 155 -21.62 4.38 20.20
CA LYS A 155 -21.43 5.01 18.90
C LYS A 155 -22.76 5.41 18.26
N LYS A 156 -23.73 4.50 18.24
CA LYS A 156 -25.07 4.74 17.68
C LYS A 156 -25.88 5.78 18.48
N ALA A 157 -25.72 5.78 19.81
CA ALA A 157 -26.49 6.69 20.67
C ALA A 157 -25.92 8.12 20.72
N THR A 158 -24.59 8.26 20.59
CA THR A 158 -23.90 9.54 20.89
C THR A 158 -22.94 10.02 19.80
N GLY A 159 -22.68 9.21 18.77
CA GLY A 159 -21.65 9.47 17.76
C GLY A 159 -20.22 9.20 18.23
N MET A 160 -20.01 8.81 19.49
CA MET A 160 -18.70 8.61 20.12
C MET A 160 -18.54 7.21 20.71
N THR A 161 -17.30 6.75 20.88
CA THR A 161 -16.96 5.52 21.61
C THR A 161 -15.73 5.73 22.50
N PHE A 162 -15.58 4.88 23.52
CA PHE A 162 -14.43 4.86 24.43
C PHE A 162 -13.25 4.03 23.90
N VAL A 163 -13.44 3.32 22.79
CA VAL A 163 -12.40 2.51 22.15
C VAL A 163 -11.54 3.43 21.29
N PRO A 164 -10.21 3.44 21.45
CA PRO A 164 -9.33 4.26 20.62
C PRO A 164 -9.44 3.85 19.15
N SER A 165 -9.29 4.84 18.28
CA SER A 165 -9.17 4.64 16.85
C SER A 165 -7.80 4.05 16.50
N LEU A 166 -7.78 3.27 15.43
CA LEU A 166 -6.61 2.91 14.66
C LEU A 166 -6.49 3.91 13.52
N ASP A 167 -5.37 4.62 13.42
CA ASP A 167 -5.16 5.67 12.42
C ASP A 167 -3.93 5.39 11.55
N VAL A 168 -4.12 5.51 10.23
CA VAL A 168 -3.07 5.37 9.22
C VAL A 168 -3.17 6.50 8.21
N SER A 169 -2.05 7.13 7.93
CA SER A 169 -1.89 8.17 6.91
C SER A 169 -0.82 7.75 5.90
N TYR A 170 -0.97 8.16 4.65
CA TYR A 170 -0.03 7.87 3.58
C TYR A 170 0.23 9.10 2.71
N LYS A 171 1.46 9.15 2.20
CA LYS A 171 1.93 10.05 1.15
C LYS A 171 2.59 9.20 0.08
N ILE A 172 2.07 9.24 -1.14
CA ILE A 172 2.56 8.44 -2.26
C ILE A 172 2.82 9.37 -3.44
N VAL A 173 4.00 9.25 -4.04
CA VAL A 173 4.36 9.94 -5.27
C VAL A 173 4.53 8.90 -6.37
N ILE A 174 3.81 9.08 -7.47
CA ILE A 174 3.85 8.21 -8.64
C ILE A 174 4.34 9.03 -9.83
N THR A 175 5.49 8.67 -10.38
CA THR A 175 6.09 9.35 -11.53
C THR A 175 6.17 8.38 -12.71
N VAL A 176 5.34 8.59 -13.73
CA VAL A 176 5.31 7.79 -14.96
C VAL A 176 6.22 8.46 -16.00
N ASP A 177 7.35 7.84 -16.31
CA ASP A 177 8.18 8.23 -17.46
C ASP A 177 7.71 7.46 -18.70
N ARG A 178 7.00 8.17 -19.58
CA ARG A 178 6.37 7.60 -20.76
C ARG A 178 7.35 7.37 -21.92
N VAL A 179 8.57 7.91 -21.81
CA VAL A 179 9.65 7.75 -22.78
C VAL A 179 10.55 6.59 -22.37
N ALA A 180 10.99 6.57 -21.11
CA ALA A 180 11.84 5.53 -20.54
C ALA A 180 11.07 4.26 -20.13
N LYS A 181 9.73 4.29 -20.19
CA LYS A 181 8.83 3.15 -19.92
C LYS A 181 9.01 2.57 -18.52
N HIS A 182 9.01 3.44 -17.52
CA HIS A 182 8.96 3.02 -16.13
C HIS A 182 8.04 3.91 -15.30
N VAL A 183 7.61 3.39 -14.16
CA VAL A 183 6.96 4.17 -13.11
C VAL A 183 7.80 4.11 -11.84
N ASP A 184 8.13 5.28 -11.30
CA ASP A 184 8.75 5.41 -9.99
C ASP A 184 7.65 5.64 -8.95
N ILE A 185 7.68 4.86 -7.87
CA ILE A 185 6.71 4.96 -6.77
C ILE A 185 7.49 5.16 -5.48
N VAL A 186 7.26 6.31 -4.86
CA VAL A 186 7.78 6.64 -3.52
C VAL A 186 6.61 6.63 -2.56
N SER A 187 6.66 5.75 -1.55
CA SER A 187 5.60 5.62 -0.55
C SER A 187 6.13 5.93 0.84
N TYR A 188 5.35 6.66 1.60
CA TYR A 188 5.56 6.89 3.03
C TYR A 188 4.24 6.74 3.76
N ILE A 189 4.14 5.74 4.64
CA ILE A 189 2.94 5.42 5.40
C ILE A 189 3.29 5.46 6.88
N SER A 190 2.47 6.17 7.66
CA SER A 190 2.62 6.35 9.09
C SER A 190 1.31 6.09 9.83
N GLY A 191 1.38 5.72 11.10
CA GLY A 191 0.20 5.48 11.92
C GLY A 191 0.57 5.01 13.31
N ASP A 192 -0.41 4.47 14.05
CA ASP A 192 -0.25 4.06 15.45
C ASP A 192 0.78 2.95 15.68
N GLY A 193 1.23 2.29 14.59
CA GLY A 193 2.23 1.24 14.63
C GLY A 193 1.70 -0.09 15.16
N PHE A 194 0.38 -0.22 15.27
CA PHE A 194 -0.35 -1.43 15.64
C PHE A 194 -1.71 -1.43 14.92
N PRO A 195 -2.21 -2.55 14.36
CA PRO A 195 -1.57 -3.86 14.28
C PRO A 195 -0.54 -3.88 13.13
N ASN A 196 -0.41 -4.98 12.38
CA ASN A 196 0.45 -4.98 11.19
C ASN A 196 -0.20 -4.15 10.09
N CYS A 197 0.62 -3.55 9.21
CA CYS A 197 0.14 -2.82 8.04
C CYS A 197 0.82 -3.36 6.78
N GLU A 198 0.10 -3.43 5.67
CA GLU A 198 0.67 -3.74 4.36
C GLU A 198 0.06 -2.82 3.29
N ALA A 199 0.87 -2.50 2.28
CA ALA A 199 0.47 -1.68 1.15
C ALA A 199 0.94 -2.29 -0.17
N PHE A 200 0.08 -2.26 -1.18
CA PHE A 200 0.40 -2.72 -2.52
C PHE A 200 -0.36 -1.92 -3.58
N ILE A 201 0.16 -1.96 -4.81
CA ILE A 201 -0.42 -1.33 -5.98
C ILE A 201 -0.72 -2.40 -7.03
N VAL A 202 -1.80 -2.24 -7.79
CA VAL A 202 -2.25 -3.15 -8.85
C VAL A 202 -2.42 -2.38 -10.15
N ASP A 203 -1.91 -2.90 -11.27
CA ASP A 203 -2.15 -2.33 -12.59
C ASP A 203 -3.51 -2.71 -13.19
N SER A 204 -3.82 -2.18 -14.37
CA SER A 204 -5.07 -2.45 -15.07
C SER A 204 -5.20 -3.89 -15.60
N LYS A 205 -4.13 -4.70 -15.57
CA LYS A 205 -4.13 -6.14 -15.89
C LYS A 205 -4.26 -7.03 -14.64
N GLY A 206 -4.27 -6.44 -13.44
CA GLY A 206 -4.34 -7.18 -12.18
C GLY A 206 -2.97 -7.59 -11.63
N THR A 207 -1.87 -7.11 -12.19
CA THR A 207 -0.52 -7.37 -11.67
C THR A 207 -0.31 -6.56 -10.40
N ALA A 208 -0.14 -7.24 -9.26
CA ALA A 208 0.03 -6.60 -7.96
C ALA A 208 1.50 -6.54 -7.53
N VAL A 209 1.89 -5.48 -6.81
CA VAL A 209 3.24 -5.24 -6.29
C VAL A 209 3.18 -4.71 -4.87
N PHE A 210 3.91 -5.32 -3.94
CA PHE A 210 4.07 -4.74 -2.60
C PHE A 210 4.81 -3.40 -2.67
N LEU A 211 4.23 -2.39 -2.03
CA LEU A 211 4.89 -1.13 -1.72
C LEU A 211 5.63 -1.22 -0.38
N GLY A 212 5.19 -2.10 0.52
CA GLY A 212 5.90 -2.47 1.74
C GLY A 212 4.96 -3.05 2.80
N ILE A 213 5.56 -3.42 3.93
CA ILE A 213 4.88 -4.02 5.09
C ILE A 213 5.41 -3.40 6.39
N HIS A 214 4.64 -3.55 7.45
CA HIS A 214 4.96 -3.15 8.82
C HIS A 214 4.51 -4.24 9.78
N VAL A 215 5.40 -4.68 10.67
CA VAL A 215 5.06 -5.55 11.80
C VAL A 215 4.88 -4.67 13.04
N ARG A 216 3.76 -4.88 13.74
CA ARG A 216 3.35 -4.09 14.91
C ARG A 216 4.49 -3.89 15.95
N LYS A 217 4.53 -2.72 16.59
CA LYS A 217 5.55 -2.33 17.60
C LYS A 217 5.18 -2.68 19.05
N GLY A 218 4.21 -3.56 19.27
CA GLY A 218 3.75 -3.92 20.61
C GLY A 218 2.31 -4.48 20.63
N ALA A 219 1.64 -4.29 21.77
CA ALA A 219 0.27 -4.73 22.01
C ALA A 219 -0.74 -3.57 21.89
N ALA A 220 -2.00 -3.92 21.58
CA ALA A 220 -3.10 -2.98 21.36
C ALA A 220 -3.25 -1.92 22.47
N SER A 221 -3.11 -2.35 23.73
CA SER A 221 -3.33 -1.50 24.92
C SER A 221 -2.34 -0.33 25.05
N PHE A 222 -1.15 -0.41 24.43
CA PHE A 222 -0.12 0.63 24.54
C PHE A 222 0.08 1.42 23.26
N SER A 223 -0.27 0.85 22.11
CA SER A 223 0.04 1.43 20.80
C SER A 223 -1.03 2.39 20.28
N LEU A 224 -2.32 2.15 20.59
CA LEU A 224 -3.44 2.94 20.05
C LEU A 224 -3.75 4.24 20.82
N TRP A 225 -3.08 4.48 21.95
CA TRP A 225 -3.32 5.69 22.75
C TRP A 225 -2.36 6.81 22.33
N GLY A 226 -2.92 7.97 21.95
CA GLY A 226 -2.18 9.24 21.81
C GLY A 226 -1.80 9.69 20.40
N ASP A 227 -2.56 9.32 19.36
CA ASP A 227 -2.38 9.74 17.95
C ASP A 227 -0.91 9.67 17.51
N LYS A 228 -0.36 8.44 17.54
CA LYS A 228 1.06 8.24 17.30
C LYS A 228 1.29 8.19 15.79
N LYS A 229 2.20 9.01 15.28
CA LYS A 229 2.55 9.04 13.84
C LYS A 229 3.85 8.30 13.56
N TYR A 230 3.91 7.02 13.90
CA TYR A 230 5.11 6.23 13.63
C TYR A 230 5.29 5.99 12.15
N PRO A 231 6.52 6.09 11.60
CA PRO A 231 6.81 5.55 10.29
C PRO A 231 6.58 4.03 10.32
N MET A 232 5.74 3.54 9.40
CA MET A 232 5.39 2.13 9.26
C MET A 232 5.94 1.56 7.96
N ILE A 233 5.71 2.22 6.82
CA ILE A 233 6.24 1.81 5.52
C ILE A 233 6.94 2.99 4.88
N SER A 234 8.15 2.76 4.37
CA SER A 234 8.80 3.70 3.47
C SER A 234 9.54 2.95 2.37
N SER A 235 9.25 3.32 1.13
CA SER A 235 9.81 2.66 -0.05
C SER A 235 10.00 3.65 -1.20
N ALA A 236 10.99 3.36 -2.03
CA ALA A 236 11.18 3.98 -3.33
C ALA A 236 11.53 2.87 -4.31
N ILE A 237 10.60 2.55 -5.21
CA ILE A 237 10.74 1.48 -6.20
C ILE A 237 10.57 2.04 -7.60
N ARG A 238 11.21 1.37 -8.57
CA ARG A 238 10.98 1.58 -10.00
C ARG A 238 10.41 0.32 -10.60
N LEU A 239 9.29 0.44 -11.31
CA LEU A 239 8.66 -0.65 -12.04
C LEU A 239 8.80 -0.41 -13.55
N GLY A 240 9.19 -1.43 -14.28
CA GLY A 240 9.09 -1.39 -15.75
C GLY A 240 7.63 -1.46 -16.19
N ILE A 241 7.26 -0.73 -17.24
CA ILE A 241 5.90 -0.76 -17.80
C ILE A 241 5.88 -1.08 -19.30
N ASP A 242 4.77 -1.66 -19.76
CA ASP A 242 4.49 -1.90 -21.17
C ASP A 242 3.91 -0.66 -21.87
N GLU A 243 3.61 -0.78 -23.16
CA GLU A 243 3.03 0.29 -23.99
C GLU A 243 1.67 0.80 -23.49
N ASP A 244 0.95 -0.05 -22.76
CA ASP A 244 -0.37 0.24 -22.21
C ASP A 244 -0.29 0.73 -20.76
N GLY A 245 0.92 0.90 -20.21
CA GLY A 245 1.15 1.38 -18.84
C GLY A 245 1.00 0.30 -17.77
N ASN A 246 0.98 -0.98 -18.13
CA ASN A 246 0.91 -2.09 -17.16
C ASN A 246 2.30 -2.54 -16.75
N PHE A 247 2.43 -3.12 -15.55
CA PHE A 247 3.71 -3.60 -15.05
C PHE A 247 4.22 -4.75 -15.93
N ASN A 248 5.49 -4.67 -16.33
CA ASN A 248 6.11 -5.64 -17.24
C ASN A 248 6.84 -6.79 -16.52
N GLY A 249 6.68 -6.90 -15.20
CA GLY A 249 7.32 -7.93 -14.39
C GLY A 249 8.72 -7.60 -13.89
N LEU A 250 9.24 -6.39 -14.13
CA LEU A 250 10.53 -5.93 -13.59
C LEU A 250 10.35 -4.87 -12.51
N ILE A 251 11.13 -4.99 -11.44
CA ILE A 251 11.17 -4.04 -10.33
C ILE A 251 12.60 -3.78 -9.88
N ALA A 252 12.87 -2.55 -9.45
CA ALA A 252 14.12 -2.19 -8.81
C ALA A 252 13.90 -1.38 -7.54
N ASN A 253 14.85 -1.47 -6.60
CA ASN A 253 14.77 -0.78 -5.31
C ASN A 253 15.72 0.43 -5.28
N GLU A 254 15.15 1.61 -5.51
CA GLU A 254 15.90 2.88 -5.56
C GLU A 254 16.42 3.28 -4.18
N LEU A 255 15.65 3.00 -3.12
CA LEU A 255 16.07 3.30 -1.75
C LEU A 255 17.34 2.51 -1.36
N LYS A 256 17.36 1.21 -1.69
CA LYS A 256 18.52 0.32 -1.50
C LYS A 256 19.71 0.80 -2.32
N ARG A 257 19.52 1.12 -3.61
CA ARG A 257 20.58 1.62 -4.49
C ARG A 257 21.28 2.83 -3.88
N ARG A 258 20.51 3.82 -3.43
CA ARG A 258 21.04 5.04 -2.79
C ARG A 258 21.77 4.72 -1.49
N LYS A 259 21.20 3.89 -0.63
CA LYS A 259 21.83 3.49 0.64
C LYS A 259 23.18 2.78 0.43
N GLN A 260 23.28 1.98 -0.62
CA GLN A 260 24.50 1.25 -0.98
C GLN A 260 25.47 2.08 -1.83
N ASN A 261 25.18 3.36 -2.09
CA ASN A 261 25.96 4.23 -2.97
C ASN A 261 26.25 3.59 -4.35
N LYS A 262 25.32 2.79 -4.88
CA LYS A 262 25.46 2.17 -6.21
C LYS A 262 25.08 3.17 -7.30
N GLU A 263 25.87 3.23 -8.37
CA GLU A 263 25.55 4.08 -9.52
C GLU A 263 24.32 3.57 -10.28
N ASN A 264 24.28 2.26 -10.53
CA ASN A 264 23.26 1.62 -11.36
C ASN A 264 22.13 1.03 -10.53
N LEU A 265 20.91 1.13 -11.07
CA LEU A 265 19.72 0.54 -10.49
C LEU A 265 19.57 -0.91 -11.00
N GLU A 266 19.55 -1.86 -10.08
CA GLU A 266 19.45 -3.30 -10.38
C GLU A 266 17.97 -3.72 -10.43
N PHE A 267 17.56 -4.26 -11.57
CA PHE A 267 16.21 -4.81 -11.76
C PHE A 267 16.17 -6.30 -11.44
N HIS A 268 15.06 -6.71 -10.84
CA HIS A 268 14.75 -8.09 -10.45
C HIS A 268 13.35 -8.46 -10.97
N PRO A 269 13.06 -9.77 -11.09
CA PRO A 269 11.69 -10.22 -11.33
C PRO A 269 10.76 -9.76 -10.20
N LEU A 270 9.63 -9.18 -10.58
CA LEU A 270 8.56 -8.72 -9.68
C LEU A 270 8.03 -9.85 -8.80
N ALA A 271 7.99 -11.08 -9.34
CA ALA A 271 7.60 -12.27 -8.59
C ALA A 271 8.52 -12.52 -7.38
N GLU A 272 9.83 -12.34 -7.52
CA GLU A 272 10.78 -12.51 -6.42
C GLU A 272 10.57 -11.46 -5.33
N TRP A 273 10.33 -10.20 -5.72
CA TRP A 273 9.99 -9.13 -4.80
C TRP A 273 8.74 -9.44 -3.98
N ASN A 274 7.67 -9.89 -4.64
CA ASN A 274 6.44 -10.25 -3.94
C ASN A 274 6.60 -11.51 -3.08
N ASN A 275 7.35 -12.50 -3.57
CA ASN A 275 7.64 -13.73 -2.86
C ASN A 275 8.36 -13.44 -1.53
N PHE A 276 9.31 -12.50 -1.56
CA PHE A 276 10.02 -12.04 -0.38
C PHE A 276 9.06 -11.60 0.74
N PHE A 277 8.15 -10.66 0.47
CA PHE A 277 7.23 -10.15 1.49
C PHE A 277 6.20 -11.17 1.98
N THR A 278 5.68 -12.02 1.09
CA THR A 278 4.69 -13.05 1.46
C THR A 278 5.26 -14.14 2.36
N HIS A 279 6.57 -14.37 2.34
CA HIS A 279 7.24 -15.38 3.16
C HIS A 279 7.80 -14.83 4.48
N LEU A 280 7.68 -13.52 4.73
CA LEU A 280 8.04 -12.96 6.01
C LEU A 280 7.07 -13.40 7.10
N ASP A 281 7.61 -13.82 8.24
CA ASP A 281 6.81 -14.12 9.41
C ASP A 281 6.18 -12.80 9.94
N PRO A 282 4.85 -12.68 9.92
CA PRO A 282 4.17 -11.46 10.34
C PRO A 282 4.15 -11.27 11.87
N SER A 283 4.65 -12.24 12.65
CA SER A 283 4.62 -12.26 14.11
C SER A 283 5.97 -12.05 14.79
N THR A 284 7.09 -12.25 14.10
CA THR A 284 8.43 -12.04 14.67
C THR A 284 8.84 -10.57 14.62
N GLU A 285 9.23 -10.04 15.78
CA GLU A 285 9.66 -8.64 15.98
C GLU A 285 10.95 -8.31 15.19
N ARG A 286 10.90 -7.22 14.42
CA ARG A 286 11.96 -6.21 14.13
C ARG A 286 11.83 -5.50 12.77
N TRP A 287 10.71 -5.60 12.07
CA TRP A 287 10.50 -4.79 10.86
C TRP A 287 10.06 -3.37 11.24
N MET A 288 10.99 -2.57 11.77
CA MET A 288 10.75 -1.18 12.18
C MET A 288 11.19 -0.14 11.14
N TRP A 289 11.73 -0.53 9.99
CA TRP A 289 12.39 0.42 9.10
C TRP A 289 12.12 0.10 7.64
N MET A 290 12.24 1.16 6.82
CA MET A 290 12.51 1.13 5.38
C MET A 290 13.16 -0.19 4.97
N TRP A 291 12.74 -0.80 3.86
CA TRP A 291 13.46 -1.96 3.34
C TRP A 291 14.94 -1.57 3.13
N GLU A 292 15.78 -2.00 4.06
CA GLU A 292 17.14 -1.50 4.27
C GLU A 292 18.18 -2.63 4.19
N GLU A 293 17.73 -3.87 4.26
CA GLU A 293 18.53 -5.08 4.18
C GLU A 293 18.50 -5.64 2.74
N PRO A 294 19.54 -6.38 2.29
CA PRO A 294 19.51 -7.03 0.99
C PRO A 294 18.35 -8.05 0.93
N MET A 295 17.74 -8.22 -0.24
CA MET A 295 16.93 -9.43 -0.47
C MET A 295 17.86 -10.60 -0.17
N PRO A 296 17.40 -11.63 0.56
CA PRO A 296 18.20 -12.83 0.73
C PRO A 296 18.68 -13.25 -0.65
N GLU A 297 19.99 -13.30 -0.86
CA GLU A 297 20.51 -14.02 -2.01
C GLU A 297 19.90 -15.41 -1.92
N GLN A 298 19.33 -15.93 -3.01
CA GLN A 298 18.92 -17.32 -3.02
C GLN A 298 20.13 -18.13 -2.59
N SER A 299 20.09 -18.67 -1.38
CA SER A 299 21.06 -19.67 -0.98
C SER A 299 20.80 -20.81 -1.93
N ASN A 300 21.64 -20.94 -2.97
CA ASN A 300 21.66 -22.12 -3.82
C ASN A 300 21.66 -23.31 -2.87
N GLY A 301 20.56 -24.07 -2.89
CA GLY A 301 20.24 -25.04 -1.86
C GLY A 301 21.41 -25.97 -1.62
N ASN A 302 22.04 -25.82 -0.45
CA ASN A 302 22.74 -26.91 0.19
C ASN A 302 22.02 -27.17 1.50
N ALA A 303 20.94 -27.95 1.36
CA ALA A 303 20.39 -28.73 2.45
C ALA A 303 21.55 -29.53 3.06
N ARG A 304 22.03 -29.11 4.23
CA ARG A 304 22.77 -30.01 5.09
C ARG A 304 21.76 -30.81 5.89
N LYS A 305 21.83 -32.12 5.65
CA LYS A 305 21.25 -33.19 6.48
C LYS A 305 21.60 -32.99 7.95
#